data_AF-A0A7C1VQK3-F1
#
_entry.id   AF-A0A7C1VQK3-F1
#
_cell.length_a   1.000
_cell.length_b   1.000
_cell.length_c   1.000
_cell.angle_alpha   90.00
_cell.angle_beta   90.00
_cell.angle_gamma   90.00
#
_symmetry.space_group_name_H-M   'P 1'
#
loop_
_entity.id
_entity.type
_entity.pdbx_description
1 polymer ?
#
loop_
_entity_poly.entity_id
_entity_poly.type
_entity_poly.pdbx_seq_one_letter_code
_entity_poly.pdbx_strand_id
1 'polypeptide(L)' 'MPEIKSITIDEVDNLGLDEHNNLYWLGERIHIKKKIELEGYLNTAIILGGLSTLVVAIIEVLRFFGYGK' A
#
# COMPACT_ATOMS: atom_id res chain seq x y z
N MET A 1 -7.92 -6.37 -16.64
CA MET A 1 -7.67 -5.02 -16.11
C MET A 1 -8.98 -4.54 -15.50
N PRO A 2 -9.00 -4.08 -14.24
CA PRO A 2 -10.22 -3.53 -13.66
C PRO A 2 -10.61 -2.26 -14.43
N GLU A 3 -11.88 -2.18 -14.84
CA GLU A 3 -12.44 -1.05 -15.56
C GLU A 3 -12.58 0.13 -14.58
N ILE A 4 -11.78 1.18 -14.78
CA ILE A 4 -11.80 2.38 -13.94
C ILE A 4 -12.91 3.28 -14.47
N LYS A 5 -14.07 3.26 -13.81
CA LYS A 5 -15.14 4.21 -14.09
C LYS A 5 -14.76 5.56 -13.45
N SER A 6 -14.44 6.55 -14.29
CA SER A 6 -14.17 7.91 -13.81
C SER A 6 -15.50 8.58 -13.45
N ILE A 7 -15.57 9.16 -12.25
CA ILE A 7 -16.70 9.95 -11.79
C ILE A 7 -16.49 11.37 -12.32
N THR A 8 -17.45 11.90 -13.07
CA THR A 8 -17.40 13.29 -13.55
C THR A 8 -17.81 14.28 -12.47
N ILE A 9 -17.43 15.55 -12.61
CA ILE A 9 -17.76 16.61 -11.63
C ILE A 9 -19.28 16.71 -11.40
N ASP A 10 -20.09 16.48 -12.43
CA ASP A 10 -21.56 16.52 -12.32
C ASP A 10 -22.13 15.31 -11.56
N GLU A 11 -21.40 14.19 -11.52
CA GLU A 11 -21.78 13.00 -10.74
C GLU A 11 -21.34 13.10 -9.27
N VAL A 12 -20.47 14.07 -8.92
CA VAL A 12 -20.05 14.35 -7.54
C VAL A 12 -21.21 14.84 -6.69
N ASP A 13 -22.21 15.51 -7.27
CA ASP A 13 -23.42 15.93 -6.55
C ASP A 13 -24.23 14.73 -6.03
N ASN A 14 -24.02 13.54 -6.60
CA ASN A 14 -24.62 12.28 -6.12
C ASN A 14 -23.75 11.56 -5.07
N LEU A 15 -22.63 12.16 -4.65
CA LEU A 15 -21.81 11.67 -3.55
C LEU A 15 -22.35 12.21 -2.22
N GLY A 16 -22.82 11.29 -1.38
CA GLY A 16 -23.28 11.58 -0.03
C GLY A 16 -22.38 10.93 1.00
N LEU A 17 -22.18 11.61 2.13
CA LEU A 17 -21.62 11.01 3.34
C LEU A 17 -22.76 10.88 4.36
N ASP A 18 -22.88 9.71 4.99
CA ASP A 18 -23.78 9.55 6.13
C ASP A 18 -23.12 10.02 7.45
N GLU A 19 -23.90 10.05 8.53
CA GLU A 19 -23.43 10.39 9.89
C GLU A 19 -22.34 9.43 10.43
N HIS A 20 -22.12 8.31 9.77
CA HIS A 20 -21.16 7.28 10.16
C HIS A 20 -19.93 7.24 9.23
N ASN A 21 -19.67 8.30 8.45
CA ASN A 21 -18.55 8.42 7.50
C ASN A 21 -18.55 7.36 6.38
N ASN A 22 -19.70 6.79 6.05
CA ASN A 22 -19.83 5.90 4.90
C ASN A 22 -20.08 6.74 3.64
N LEU A 23 -19.30 6.46 2.59
CA LEU A 23 -19.46 7.08 1.29
C LEU A 23 -20.56 6.37 0.50
N TYR A 24 -21.52 7.13 -0.02
CA TYR A 24 -22.58 6.66 -0.89
C TYR A 24 -22.49 7.36 -2.24
N TRP A 25 -22.80 6.64 -3.31
CA TRP A 25 -22.97 7.17 -4.66
C TRP A 25 -24.27 6.65 -5.24
N LEU A 26 -25.15 7.55 -5.68
CA LEU A 26 -26.48 7.21 -6.20
C LEU A 26 -27.30 6.32 -5.25
N GLY A 27 -27.11 6.49 -3.93
CA GLY A 27 -27.77 5.68 -2.90
C GLY A 27 -27.13 4.31 -2.64
N GLU A 28 -26.10 3.92 -3.39
CA GLU A 28 -25.31 2.71 -3.14
C GLU A 28 -24.07 3.01 -2.30
N ARG A 29 -23.77 2.16 -1.30
CA ARG A 29 -22.60 2.32 -0.43
C ARG A 29 -21.32 1.96 -1.18
N ILE A 30 -20.41 2.92 -1.34
CA ILE A 30 -19.08 2.69 -1.89
C ILE A 30 -18.15 2.22 -0.77
N HIS A 31 -17.65 0.99 -0.90
CA HIS A 31 -16.58 0.48 -0.06
C HIS A 31 -15.21 0.88 -0.62
N ILE A 32 -14.55 1.85 -0.01
CA ILE A 32 -13.16 2.22 -0.34
C ILE A 32 -12.22 1.12 0.21
N LYS A 33 -12.01 0.05 -0.55
CA LYS A 33 -11.11 -1.07 -0.19
C LYS A 33 -9.61 -0.72 -0.18
N LYS A 34 -9.25 0.52 -0.54
CA LYS A 34 -7.91 0.85 -1.05
C LYS A 34 -6.77 0.93 0.00
N LYS A 35 -7.08 0.87 1.30
CA LYS A 35 -6.07 1.12 2.35
C LYS A 35 -5.31 -0.12 2.83
N ILE A 36 -5.97 -1.27 2.92
CA ILE A 36 -5.42 -2.44 3.62
C ILE A 36 -4.39 -3.19 2.76
N GLU A 37 -4.63 -3.29 1.44
CA GLU A 37 -3.70 -4.01 0.56
C GLU A 37 -2.37 -3.27 0.41
N LEU A 38 -2.38 -1.94 0.35
CA LEU A 38 -1.17 -1.14 0.19
C LEU A 38 -0.25 -1.24 1.41
N GLU A 39 -0.82 -1.26 2.62
CA GLU A 39 -0.07 -1.42 3.88
C GLU A 39 0.61 -2.80 3.98
N GLY A 40 -0.04 -3.86 3.50
CA GLY A 40 0.53 -5.22 3.50
C GLY A 40 1.75 -5.37 2.59
N TYR A 41 1.68 -4.83 1.36
CA TYR A 41 2.81 -4.83 0.43
C TYR A 41 3.94 -3.92 0.93
N LEU A 42 3.62 -2.75 1.48
CA LEU A 42 4.59 -1.82 2.02
C LEU A 42 5.38 -2.43 3.20
N ASN A 43 4.68 -3.05 4.15
CA ASN A 43 5.33 -3.72 5.28
C ASN A 43 6.24 -4.86 4.82
N THR A 44 5.80 -5.65 3.83
CA THR A 44 6.62 -6.74 3.28
C THR A 44 7.88 -6.20 2.60
N ALA A 45 7.77 -5.12 1.83
CA ALA A 45 8.90 -4.49 1.17
C ALA A 45 9.91 -3.90 2.19
N ILE A 46 9.43 -3.29 3.27
CA ILE A 46 10.28 -2.75 4.34
C ILE A 46 11.04 -3.87 5.04
N ILE A 47 10.37 -4.98 5.38
CA ILE A 47 11.00 -6.13 6.04
C ILE A 47 12.06 -6.76 5.13
N LEU A 48 11.73 -7.01 3.86
CA LEU A 48 12.67 -7.58 2.90
C LEU A 48 13.87 -6.66 2.62
N GLY A 49 13.62 -5.35 2.52
CA GLY A 49 14.67 -4.35 2.38
C GLY A 49 15.62 -4.32 3.57
N GLY A 50 15.07 -4.24 4.79
CA GLY A 50 15.86 -4.24 6.02
C GLY A 50 16.69 -5.52 6.21
N LEU A 51 16.11 -6.69 5.91
CA LEU A 51 16.82 -7.96 5.94
C LEU A 51 17.95 -8.01 4.91
N SER A 52 17.71 -7.51 3.69
CA SER A 52 18.73 -7.45 2.64
C SER A 52 19.92 -6.57 3.06
N THR A 53 19.65 -5.40 3.64
CA THR A 53 20.70 -4.52 4.16
C THR A 53 21.50 -5.18 5.29
N LEU A 54 20.83 -5.90 6.19
CA LEU A 54 21.48 -6.64 7.28
C LEU A 54 22.43 -7.72 6.74
N VAL A 55 21.98 -8.49 5.74
CA VAL A 55 22.79 -9.54 5.11
C VAL A 55 24.04 -8.95 4.44
N VAL A 56 23.89 -7.85 3.68
CA VAL A 56 25.03 -7.17 3.07
C VAL A 56 26.02 -6.68 4.13
N ALA A 57 25.53 -6.08 5.21
CA ALA A 57 26.38 -5.62 6.30
C ALA A 57 27.18 -6.77 6.95
N ILE A 58 26.54 -7.92 7.18
CA ILE A 58 27.21 -9.11 7.72
C ILE A 58 28.30 -9.62 6.77
N ILE A 59 28.01 -9.70 5.47
CA ILE A 59 28.98 -10.15 4.47
C ILE A 59 30.20 -9.23 4.42
N GLU A 60 29.98 -7.91 4.43
CA GLU A 60 31.07 -6.93 4.41
C GLU A 60 31.91 -6.99 5.70
N VAL A 61 31.28 -7.20 6.86
CA VAL A 61 32.01 -7.42 8.12
C VAL A 61 32.85 -8.69 8.06
N LEU A 62 32.30 -9.81 7.57
CA LEU A 62 33.04 -11.07 7.41
C LEU A 62 34.24 -10.91 6.46
N ARG A 63 34.04 -10.20 5.34
CA ARG A 63 35.12 -9.85 4.40
C ARG A 63 36.20 -9.00 5.05
N PHE A 64 35.82 -8.00 5.85
CA PHE A 64 36.76 -7.15 6.59
C PHE A 64 37.65 -7.96 7.55
N PHE A 65 37.08 -8.95 8.24
CA PHE A 65 37.83 -9.87 9.11
C PHE A 65 38.61 -10.96 8.36
N GLY A 66 38.62 -10.93 7.02
CA GLY A 66 39.40 -11.85 6.19
C GLY A 66 38.76 -13.22 5.99
N TYR A 67 37.51 -13.41 6.42
CA TYR A 67 36.71 -14.56 6.04
C TYR A 67 36.21 -14.35 4.60
N GLY A 68 36.88 -14.97 3.63
CA GLY A 68 36.50 -14.91 2.21
C GLY A 68 37.61 -14.52 1.23
N LYS A 69 38.87 -14.92 1.51
CA LYS A 69 39.82 -15.16 0.42
C LYS A 69 39.44 -16.39 -0.38
#